data_AF-A0A6G8S1A5-F1
#
_entry.id   AF-A0A6G8S1A5-F1
#
_cell.length_a   1.000
_cell.length_b   1.000
_cell.length_c   1.000
_cell.angle_alpha   90.00
_cell.angle_beta   90.00
_cell.angle_gamma   90.00
#
_symmetry.space_group_name_H-M   'P 1'
#
loop_
_entity.id
_entity.type
_entity.pdbx_description
1 polymer ?
#
loop_
_entity_poly.entity_id
_entity_poly.type
_entity_poly.pdbx_seq_one_letter_code
_entity_poly.pdbx_strand_id
1 'polypeptide(L)' 'MRLNVMNHKKKLSMVMLMLFLCSLTVTIAFQNIVSDSISISFSVALAFGLVLVLPFIMMETIREICNP' A
#
# COMPACT_ATOMS: atom_id res chain seq x y z
N MET A 1 -5.95 -12.28 20.03
CA MET A 1 -5.07 -12.61 18.88
C MET A 1 -5.43 -11.86 17.60
N ARG A 2 -6.72 -11.72 17.21
CA ARG A 2 -7.13 -11.02 15.96
C ARG A 2 -6.83 -9.51 15.89
N LEU A 3 -6.91 -8.77 17.00
CA LEU A 3 -6.61 -7.32 17.03
C LEU A 3 -5.17 -7.00 16.62
N ASN A 4 -4.21 -7.84 17.04
CA ASN A 4 -2.79 -7.62 16.73
C ASN A 4 -2.51 -7.84 15.23
N VAL A 5 -3.21 -8.80 14.60
CA VAL A 5 -3.13 -9.05 13.16
C VAL A 5 -3.74 -7.90 12.37
N MET A 6 -4.87 -7.33 12.83
CA MET A 6 -5.50 -6.20 12.15
C MET A 6 -4.66 -4.92 12.23
N ASN A 7 -4.09 -4.62 13.40
CA ASN A 7 -3.14 -3.51 13.53
C ASN A 7 -1.90 -3.72 12.67
N HIS A 8 -1.42 -4.96 12.57
CA HIS A 8 -0.29 -5.28 11.70
C HIS A 8 -0.65 -5.12 10.21
N LYS A 9 -1.86 -5.52 9.77
CA LYS A 9 -2.36 -5.31 8.41
C LYS A 9 -2.51 -3.81 8.09
N LYS A 10 -3.10 -3.04 9.00
CA LYS A 10 -3.25 -1.58 8.85
C LYS A 10 -1.88 -0.88 8.77
N LYS A 11 -0.94 -1.26 9.65
CA LYS A 11 0.44 -0.74 9.63
C LYS A 11 1.16 -1.11 8.33
N LEU A 12 1.05 -2.36 7.87
CA LEU A 12 1.63 -2.81 6.61
C LEU A 12 1.06 -2.01 5.42
N SER A 13 -0.25 -1.81 5.37
CA SER A 13 -0.89 -1.01 4.32
C SER A 13 -0.40 0.44 4.31
N MET A 14 -0.22 1.06 5.48
CA MET A 14 0.34 2.40 5.61
C MET A 14 1.79 2.47 5.11
N VAL A 15 2.62 1.48 5.46
CA VAL A 15 4.01 1.40 4.98
C VAL A 15 4.06 1.24 3.47
N MET A 16 3.23 0.36 2.90
CA MET A 16 3.15 0.15 1.45
C MET A 16 2.74 1.43 0.70
N LEU A 17 1.81 2.21 1.28
CA LEU A 17 1.36 3.48 0.71
C LEU A 17 2.45 4.56 0.76
N MET A 18 3.20 4.65 1.87
CA MET A 18 4.35 5.54 1.98
C MET A 18 5.45 5.18 0.98
N LEU A 19 5.75 3.89 0.81
CA LEU A 19 6.71 3.41 -0.17
C LEU A 19 6.27 3.73 -1.61
N PHE A 20 4.98 3.62 -1.90
CA PHE A 20 4.43 3.98 -3.20
C PHE A 20 4.60 5.48 -3.50
N LEU A 21 4.27 6.36 -2.54
CA LEU A 21 4.46 7.81 -2.68
C LEU A 21 5.94 8.20 -2.81
N CYS A 22 6.84 7.55 -2.07
CA CYS A 22 8.28 7.75 -2.24
C CYS A 22 8.75 7.36 -3.64
N SER A 23 8.30 6.21 -4.15
CA SER A 23 8.62 5.77 -5.52
C SER A 23 8.12 6.78 -6.55
N LEU A 24 6.88 7.24 -6.41
CA LEU A 24 6.31 8.28 -7.27
C LEU A 24 7.14 9.57 -7.27
N THR A 25 7.61 9.99 -6.09
CA THR A 25 8.42 11.19 -5.92
C THR A 25 9.79 11.04 -6.58
N VAL A 26 10.42 9.87 -6.47
CA VAL A 26 11.70 9.58 -7.14
C VAL A 26 11.55 9.62 -8.66
N THR A 27 10.48 9.05 -9.21
CA THR A 27 10.18 9.11 -10.66
C THR A 27 9.98 10.54 -11.15
N ILE A 28 9.34 11.40 -10.35
CA ILE A 28 9.10 12.80 -10.73
C ILE A 28 10.37 13.65 -10.57
N ALA A 29 11.17 13.40 -9.53
CA ALA A 29 12.34 14.21 -9.18
C ALA A 29 13.61 13.85 -9.98
N PHE A 30 13.76 12.61 -10.43
CA PHE A 30 14.96 12.14 -11.12
C PHE A 30 14.62 11.66 -12.53
N GLN A 31 14.90 12.50 -13.54
CA GLN A 31 14.80 12.11 -14.96
C GLN A 31 15.99 11.24 -15.37
N ASN A 32 16.01 9.99 -14.92
CA ASN A 32 17.02 9.00 -15.29
C ASN A 32 16.34 7.71 -15.71
N ILE A 33 16.55 7.28 -16.94
CA ILE A 33 15.79 6.18 -17.58
C ILE A 33 15.87 4.84 -16.81
N VAL A 34 17.00 4.60 -16.13
CA VAL A 34 17.20 3.42 -15.28
C VAL A 34 16.45 3.57 -13.94
N SER A 35 16.47 4.77 -13.34
CA SER A 35 15.74 5.06 -12.09
C SER A 35 14.23 5.03 -12.32
N ASP A 36 13.76 5.57 -13.44
CA ASP A 36 12.34 5.62 -13.81
C ASP A 36 11.77 4.23 -14.04
N SER A 37 12.46 3.37 -14.80
CA SER A 37 12.00 2.01 -15.05
C SER A 37 11.90 1.16 -13.79
N ILE A 38 12.87 1.27 -12.87
CA ILE A 38 12.85 0.57 -11.58
C ILE A 38 11.71 1.11 -10.70
N SER A 39 11.58 2.43 -10.60
CA SER A 39 10.56 3.07 -9.77
C SER A 39 9.14 2.79 -10.28
N ILE A 40 8.91 2.80 -11.60
CA ILE A 40 7.62 2.45 -12.20
C ILE A 40 7.28 0.99 -11.91
N SER A 41 8.22 0.07 -12.10
CA SER A 41 8.01 -1.36 -11.82
C SER A 41 7.65 -1.61 -10.35
N PHE A 42 8.36 -0.94 -9.43
CA PHE A 42 8.11 -1.03 -8.00
C PHE A 42 6.76 -0.41 -7.61
N SER A 43 6.42 0.74 -8.19
CA SER A 43 5.15 1.43 -8.00
C SER A 43 3.97 0.57 -8.44
N VAL A 44 4.06 -0.09 -9.61
CA VAL A 44 3.01 -0.99 -10.12
C VAL A 44 2.81 -2.19 -9.20
N ALA A 45 3.90 -2.82 -8.75
CA ALA A 45 3.82 -3.95 -7.81
C ALA A 45 3.18 -3.54 -6.46
N LEU A 46 3.58 -2.39 -5.91
CA LEU A 46 3.00 -1.84 -4.69
C LEU A 46 1.51 -1.50 -4.86
N ALA A 47 1.13 -0.88 -5.97
CA ALA A 47 -0.26 -0.54 -6.28
C ALA A 47 -1.12 -1.80 -6.38
N PHE A 48 -0.62 -2.86 -7.02
CA PHE A 48 -1.34 -4.13 -7.13
C PHE A 48 -1.54 -4.77 -5.74
N GLY A 49 -0.50 -4.78 -4.90
CA GLY A 49 -0.61 -5.24 -3.51
C GLY A 49 -1.61 -4.43 -2.69
N LEU A 50 -1.62 -3.10 -2.85
CA LEU A 50 -2.58 -2.21 -2.20
C LEU A 50 -4.02 -2.51 -2.67
N VAL A 51 -4.27 -2.61 -3.96
CA VAL A 51 -5.60 -2.91 -4.52
C VAL A 51 -6.15 -4.24 -4.02
N LEU A 52 -5.29 -5.24 -3.80
CA LEU A 52 -5.71 -6.53 -3.22
C LEU A 52 -6.00 -6.41 -1.72
N VAL A 53 -5.22 -5.65 -0.96
CA VAL A 53 -5.33 -5.57 0.50
C VAL A 53 -6.42 -4.58 0.95
N LEU A 54 -6.62 -3.47 0.24
CA LEU A 54 -7.60 -2.43 0.55
C LEU A 54 -9.03 -2.96 0.74
N PRO A 55 -9.61 -3.77 -0.16
CA PRO A 55 -10.99 -4.24 -0.03
C PRO A 55 -11.15 -5.20 1.17
N PHE A 56 -10.12 -5.97 1.53
CA PHE A 56 -10.16 -6.81 2.73
C PHE A 56 -10.16 -5.96 4.00
N ILE A 57 -9.34 -4.92 4.06
CA ILE A 57 -9.33 -3.98 5.19
C ILE A 57 -10.69 -3.27 5.28
N MET A 58 -11.22 -2.78 4.15
CA MET A 58 -12.51 -2.12 4.08
C MET A 58 -13.66 -3.03 4.56
N MET A 59 -13.70 -4.28 4.07
CA MET A 59 -14.67 -5.28 4.54
C MET A 59 -14.54 -5.58 6.04
N GLU A 60 -13.32 -5.72 6.58
CA GLU A 60 -13.13 -5.92 8.02
C GLU A 60 -13.63 -4.71 8.82
N THR A 61 -13.35 -3.46 8.39
CA THR A 61 -13.87 -2.26 9.05
C THR A 61 -15.39 -2.10 8.95
N ILE A 62 -15.98 -2.38 7.79
CA ILE A 62 -17.45 -2.36 7.62
C ILE A 62 -18.09 -3.40 8.53
N ARG A 63 -17.46 -4.58 8.66
CA ARG A 63 -17.95 -5.64 9.54
C ARG A 63 -17.84 -5.29 11.02
N GLU A 64 -16.77 -4.62 11.45
CA GLU A 64 -16.66 -4.06 12.80
C GLU A 64 -17.71 -2.97 13.07
N ILE A 65 -18.04 -2.13 12.08
CA ILE A 65 -19.07 -1.08 12.25
C ILE A 65 -20.48 -1.68 12.30
N CYS A 66 -20.79 -2.60 11.38
CA CYS A 66 -22.11 -3.21 11.27
C CYS A 66 -22.37 -4.28 12.35
N ASN A 67 -21.33 -4.85 12.94
CA ASN A 67 -21.44 -5.80 14.05
C ASN A 67 -20.25 -5.62 15.01
N PRO A 68 -20.33 -4.63 15.91
CA PRO A 68 -19.26 -4.36 16.89
C PRO A 68 -18.98 -5.55 17.82
#